data_AF-A0A519QRW2-F1
#
_entry.id   AF-A0A519QRW2-F1
#
_cell.length_a   1.000
_cell.length_b   1.000
_cell.length_c   1.000
_cell.angle_alpha   90.00
_cell.angle_beta   90.00
_cell.angle_gamma   90.00
#
_symmetry.space_group_name_H-M   'P 1'
#
loop_
_entity.id
_entity.type
_entity.pdbx_description
1 polymer ?
#
loop_
_entity_poly.entity_id
_entity_poly.type
_entity_poly.pdbx_seq_one_letter_code
_entity_poly.pdbx_strand_id
1 'polypeptide(L)'
;MKDLKIPKGYKEVARTKGDLDNDGKEEVVIAFETNKVDKDSFFTKELYICKVREAKLKLWKKNTTVLFSKRDSYEDNDNVPNLQIRQNTLIIEQAYHGSSRGFESYKDIFRFQNNNWFLIGATTIS
;
A
#
# COMPACT_ATOMS: atom_id res chain seq x y z
N MET A 1 -1.40 -20.54 -2.21
CA MET A 1 -1.90 -19.17 -2.48
C MET A 1 -3.11 -19.27 -3.40
N LYS A 2 -4.03 -18.31 -3.34
CA LYS A 2 -5.25 -18.28 -4.16
C LYS A 2 -5.09 -17.28 -5.29
N ASP A 3 -5.82 -17.47 -6.39
CA ASP A 3 -5.93 -16.43 -7.43
C ASP A 3 -6.38 -15.11 -6.82
N LEU A 4 -5.77 -14.01 -7.26
CA LEU A 4 -6.21 -12.68 -6.88
C LEU A 4 -7.65 -12.48 -7.33
N LYS A 5 -8.53 -12.18 -6.37
CA LYS A 5 -9.92 -11.80 -6.62
C LYS A 5 -10.13 -10.40 -6.04
N ILE A 6 -10.44 -9.45 -6.90
CA ILE A 6 -10.73 -8.07 -6.50
C ILE A 6 -12.23 -8.00 -6.18
N PRO A 7 -12.63 -7.61 -4.96
CA PRO A 7 -14.04 -7.44 -4.62
C PRO A 7 -14.70 -6.37 -5.50
N LYS A 8 -15.99 -6.55 -5.80
CA LYS A 8 -16.75 -5.59 -6.60
C LYS A 8 -16.74 -4.20 -5.92
N GLY A 9 -16.48 -3.16 -6.70
CA GLY A 9 -16.46 -1.77 -6.22
C GLY A 9 -15.13 -1.32 -5.64
N TYR A 10 -14.10 -2.18 -5.62
CA TYR A 10 -12.74 -1.74 -5.28
C TYR A 10 -12.12 -1.01 -6.47
N LYS A 11 -11.39 0.06 -6.20
CA LYS A 11 -10.67 0.87 -7.19
C LYS A 11 -9.17 0.74 -6.94
N GLU A 12 -8.42 0.35 -7.95
CA GLU A 12 -6.95 0.39 -7.89
C GLU A 12 -6.50 1.85 -7.89
N VAL A 13 -5.70 2.24 -6.88
CA VAL A 13 -5.20 3.62 -6.74
C VAL A 13 -3.70 3.71 -6.90
N ALA A 14 -2.94 2.65 -6.58
CA ALA A 14 -1.51 2.59 -6.83
C ALA A 14 -1.05 1.15 -7.10
N ARG A 15 0.02 1.01 -7.88
CA ARG A 15 0.65 -0.27 -8.21
C ARG A 15 2.16 -0.10 -8.35
N THR A 16 2.91 -1.08 -7.84
CA THR A 16 4.34 -1.21 -8.08
C THR A 16 4.75 -2.67 -8.21
N LYS A 17 5.95 -2.93 -8.71
CA LYS A 17 6.51 -4.27 -8.87
C LYS A 17 8.00 -4.30 -8.57
N GLY A 18 8.49 -5.45 -8.13
CA GLY A 18 9.89 -5.65 -7.80
C GLY A 18 10.08 -6.90 -6.93
N ASP A 19 11.33 -7.34 -6.82
CA ASP A 19 11.69 -8.52 -6.03
C ASP A 19 11.68 -8.17 -4.52
N LEU A 20 10.63 -8.63 -3.83
CA LEU A 20 10.37 -8.28 -2.42
C LEU A 20 10.94 -9.30 -1.44
N ASP A 21 11.04 -10.57 -1.82
CA ASP A 21 11.59 -11.62 -0.95
C ASP A 21 12.96 -12.15 -1.38
N ASN A 22 13.60 -11.45 -2.32
CA ASN A 22 14.94 -11.74 -2.80
C ASN A 22 15.05 -13.14 -3.41
N ASP A 23 13.98 -13.61 -4.06
CA ASP A 23 13.91 -14.90 -4.76
C ASP A 23 14.23 -14.76 -6.26
N GLY A 24 14.54 -13.54 -6.73
CA GLY A 24 14.84 -13.22 -8.11
C GLY A 24 13.61 -13.02 -9.00
N LYS A 25 12.39 -13.05 -8.44
CA LYS A 25 11.13 -12.84 -9.18
C LYS A 25 10.43 -11.59 -8.66
N GLU A 26 9.77 -10.88 -9.56
CA GLU A 26 9.00 -9.70 -9.17
C GLU A 26 7.68 -10.09 -8.50
N GLU A 27 7.44 -9.53 -7.32
CA GLU A 27 6.10 -9.40 -6.74
C GLU A 27 5.40 -8.16 -7.29
N VAL A 28 4.08 -8.15 -7.18
CA VAL A 28 3.25 -7.00 -7.48
C VAL A 28 2.56 -6.53 -6.21
N VAL A 29 2.70 -5.24 -5.89
CA VAL A 29 2.03 -4.59 -4.77
C VAL A 29 0.98 -3.64 -5.32
N ILE A 30 -0.25 -3.73 -4.79
CA ILE A 30 -1.39 -2.96 -5.26
C ILE A 30 -2.10 -2.36 -4.05
N ALA A 31 -2.35 -1.05 -4.09
CA ALA A 31 -3.27 -0.38 -3.17
C ALA A 31 -4.66 -0.28 -3.82
N PHE A 32 -5.66 -0.73 -3.08
CA PHE A 32 -7.07 -0.56 -3.46
C PHE A 32 -7.76 0.40 -2.49
N GLU A 33 -8.47 1.38 -3.03
CA GLU A 33 -9.58 2.01 -2.32
C GLU A 33 -10.77 1.05 -2.31
N THR A 34 -11.36 0.84 -1.14
CA THR A 34 -12.51 -0.04 -0.97
C THR A 34 -13.82 0.74 -1.04
N ASN A 35 -14.93 0.02 -1.14
CA ASN A 35 -16.27 0.60 -1.05
C ASN A 35 -16.77 0.79 0.40
N LYS A 36 -15.90 0.64 1.41
CA LYS A 36 -16.24 0.85 2.83
C LYS A 36 -15.65 2.16 3.30
N VAL A 37 -16.39 2.85 4.14
CA VAL A 37 -15.93 4.07 4.81
C VAL A 37 -15.54 3.81 6.27
N ASP A 38 -14.63 4.62 6.80
CA ASP A 38 -14.31 4.65 8.21
C ASP A 38 -15.28 5.54 9.02
N LYS A 39 -14.96 5.75 10.31
CA LYS A 39 -15.77 6.56 11.24
C LYS A 39 -15.93 8.03 10.79
N ASP A 40 -14.99 8.53 9.99
CA ASP A 40 -14.93 9.91 9.53
C ASP A 40 -15.48 10.02 8.08
N SER A 41 -16.14 8.96 7.59
CA SER A 41 -16.76 8.85 6.27
C SER A 41 -15.78 8.85 5.08
N PHE A 42 -14.51 8.47 5.31
CA PHE A 42 -13.53 8.31 4.22
C PHE A 42 -13.41 6.87 3.77
N PHE A 43 -13.27 6.64 2.45
CA PHE A 43 -13.07 5.30 1.92
C PHE A 43 -11.77 4.68 2.47
N THR A 44 -11.90 3.49 3.05
CA THR A 44 -10.76 2.73 3.57
C THR A 44 -9.94 2.13 2.43
N LYS A 45 -8.65 1.90 2.68
CA LYS A 45 -7.74 1.29 1.70
C LYS A 45 -7.20 -0.05 2.18
N GLU A 46 -6.88 -0.92 1.23
CA GLU A 46 -6.25 -2.20 1.48
C GLU A 46 -5.02 -2.40 0.59
N LEU A 47 -3.95 -2.96 1.15
CA LEU A 47 -2.72 -3.29 0.45
C LEU A 47 -2.68 -4.79 0.12
N TYR A 48 -2.43 -5.11 -1.15
CA TYR A 48 -2.33 -6.47 -1.66
C TYR A 48 -0.92 -6.69 -2.18
N ILE A 49 -0.28 -7.76 -1.73
CA ILE A 49 1.01 -8.23 -2.25
C ILE A 49 0.76 -9.55 -2.95
N CYS A 50 1.18 -9.66 -4.20
CA CYS A 50 0.90 -10.78 -5.08
C CYS A 50 2.19 -11.38 -5.64
N LYS A 51 2.24 -12.70 -5.78
CA LYS A 51 3.26 -13.42 -6.56
C LYS A 51 2.69 -13.78 -7.93
N VAL A 52 3.51 -13.71 -8.98
CA VAL A 52 3.15 -14.21 -10.30
C VAL A 52 3.43 -15.72 -10.37
N ARG A 53 2.41 -16.54 -10.61
CA ARG A 53 2.56 -17.99 -10.83
C ARG A 53 1.65 -18.42 -11.97
N GLU A 54 2.18 -19.21 -12.91
CA GLU A 54 1.41 -19.70 -14.07
C GLU A 54 0.75 -18.55 -14.84
N ALA A 55 1.49 -17.46 -15.06
CA ALA A 55 1.00 -16.23 -15.69
C ALA A 55 -0.21 -15.55 -14.99
N LYS A 56 -0.50 -15.89 -13.73
CA LYS A 56 -1.58 -15.32 -12.93
C LYS A 56 -1.06 -14.69 -11.65
N LEU A 57 -1.69 -13.60 -11.23
CA LEU A 57 -1.47 -13.02 -9.90
C LEU A 57 -2.11 -13.91 -8.84
N LYS A 58 -1.32 -14.37 -7.89
CA LYS A 58 -1.77 -15.10 -6.70
C LYS A 58 -1.61 -14.19 -5.49
N LEU A 59 -2.67 -14.03 -4.70
CA LEU A 59 -2.61 -13.24 -3.47
C LEU A 59 -1.65 -13.91 -2.49
N TRP A 60 -0.61 -13.16 -2.10
CA TRP A 60 0.38 -13.60 -1.13
C TRP A 60 0.12 -13.00 0.25
N LYS A 61 -0.12 -11.69 0.33
CA LYS A 61 -0.48 -10.98 1.57
C LYS A 61 -1.55 -9.94 1.30
N LYS A 62 -2.46 -9.78 2.26
CA LYS A 62 -3.42 -8.67 2.33
C LYS A 62 -3.22 -7.95 3.66
N ASN A 63 -3.26 -6.63 3.66
CA ASN A 63 -3.26 -5.79 4.85
C ASN A 63 -4.31 -4.68 4.72
N THR A 64 -4.94 -4.30 5.83
CA THR A 64 -6.05 -3.33 5.88
C THR A 64 -5.77 -2.13 6.79
N THR A 65 -4.53 -1.96 7.24
CA THR A 65 -4.16 -1.01 8.30
C THR A 65 -2.98 -0.11 7.96
N VAL A 66 -2.11 -0.50 7.01
CA VAL A 66 -0.91 0.30 6.65
C VAL A 66 -1.21 1.48 5.72
N LEU A 67 -2.38 1.47 5.08
CA LEU A 67 -2.81 2.56 4.20
C LEU A 67 -3.87 3.41 4.90
N PHE A 68 -3.73 4.73 4.82
CA PHE A 68 -4.68 5.66 5.41
C PHE A 68 -5.98 5.69 4.59
N SER A 69 -7.12 5.80 5.28
CA SER A 69 -8.43 6.02 4.64
C SER A 69 -8.59 7.47 4.17
N LYS A 70 -8.08 8.41 4.95
CA LYS A 70 -8.43 9.84 4.93
C LYS A 70 -8.15 10.53 3.60
N ARG A 71 -9.10 11.31 3.08
CA ARG A 71 -8.98 12.13 1.86
C ARG A 71 -8.98 13.61 2.25
N ASP A 72 -7.90 14.09 2.89
CA ASP A 72 -7.74 15.52 3.12
C ASP A 72 -6.74 16.05 2.10
N SER A 73 -7.26 16.33 0.91
CA SER A 73 -6.64 17.24 -0.03
C SER A 73 -7.72 17.92 -0.85
N TYR A 74 -7.56 19.21 -1.06
CA TYR A 74 -8.42 19.98 -1.96
C TYR A 74 -8.20 19.59 -3.43
N GLU A 75 -7.17 18.78 -3.71
CA GLU A 75 -6.89 18.19 -5.02
C GLU A 75 -7.22 16.70 -5.03
N ASP A 76 -7.87 16.22 -6.09
CA ASP A 76 -8.44 14.88 -6.21
C ASP A 76 -7.42 13.71 -6.11
N ASN A 77 -6.11 13.99 -6.10
CA ASN A 77 -5.01 13.01 -6.22
C ASN A 77 -4.05 12.88 -5.01
N ASP A 78 -4.05 13.75 -4.00
CA ASP A 78 -2.99 13.67 -2.95
C ASP A 78 -3.16 12.51 -1.97
N ASN A 79 -4.28 11.80 -2.00
CA ASN A 79 -4.53 10.64 -1.13
C ASN A 79 -4.12 9.30 -1.76
N VAL A 80 -3.33 9.31 -2.82
CA VAL A 80 -2.78 8.09 -3.42
C VAL A 80 -1.45 7.75 -2.76
N PRO A 81 -1.30 6.57 -2.13
CA PRO A 81 -0.02 6.18 -1.55
C PRO A 81 1.03 6.00 -2.66
N ASN A 82 2.23 6.54 -2.46
CA ASN A 82 3.36 6.24 -3.31
C ASN A 82 4.01 4.93 -2.87
N LEU A 83 3.97 3.92 -3.74
CA LEU A 83 4.49 2.59 -3.47
C LEU A 83 5.78 2.36 -4.25
N GLN A 84 6.86 1.99 -3.56
CA GLN A 84 8.13 1.68 -4.21
C GLN A 84 8.72 0.37 -3.69
N ILE A 85 9.43 -0.34 -4.55
CA ILE A 85 10.25 -1.49 -4.17
C ILE A 85 11.69 -1.15 -4.46
N ARG A 86 12.53 -1.11 -3.42
CA ARG A 86 13.98 -0.86 -3.53
C ARG A 86 14.71 -1.75 -2.54
N GLN A 87 15.79 -2.40 -2.99
CA GLN A 87 16.65 -3.24 -2.13
C GLN A 87 15.84 -4.26 -1.30
N ASN A 88 14.90 -4.95 -1.94
CA ASN A 88 14.01 -5.95 -1.32
C ASN A 88 13.21 -5.40 -0.11
N THR A 89 12.86 -4.11 -0.17
CA THR A 89 11.97 -3.45 0.80
C THR A 89 10.78 -2.84 0.08
N LEU A 90 9.62 -2.90 0.72
CA LEU A 90 8.46 -2.13 0.32
C LEU A 90 8.49 -0.80 1.06
N ILE A 91 8.56 0.29 0.31
CA ILE A 91 8.47 1.65 0.82
C ILE A 91 7.07 2.18 0.51
N ILE A 92 6.39 2.68 1.54
CA ILE A 92 5.08 3.31 1.43
C ILE A 92 5.23 4.75 1.89
N GLU A 93 4.97 5.70 1.01
CA GLU A 93 4.95 7.13 1.30
C GLU A 93 3.51 7.65 1.18
N GLN A 94 3.04 8.37 2.20
CA GLN A 94 1.67 8.89 2.30
C GLN A 94 1.72 10.32 2.85
N ALA A 95 0.88 11.20 2.31
CA ALA A 95 0.78 12.59 2.77
C ALA A 95 -0.51 12.83 3.55
N TYR A 96 -0.46 13.81 4.44
CA TYR A 96 -1.56 14.30 5.25
C TYR A 96 -1.58 15.83 5.22
N HIS A 97 -2.73 16.40 4.85
CA HIS A 97 -2.98 17.83 4.99
C HIS A 97 -3.87 18.05 6.23
N GLY A 98 -3.35 18.80 7.21
CA GLY A 98 -4.16 19.30 8.32
C GLY A 98 -4.81 20.65 7.96
N SER A 99 -6.01 20.92 8.48
CA SER A 99 -6.73 22.18 8.22
C SER A 99 -6.08 23.45 8.81
N SER A 100 -5.00 23.33 9.60
CA SER A 100 -4.31 24.47 10.21
C SER A 100 -2.81 24.30 10.49
N ARG A 101 -2.23 23.11 10.28
CA ARG A 101 -0.84 22.79 10.66
C ARG A 101 -0.14 21.97 9.56
N GLY A 102 0.31 22.67 8.51
CA GLY A 102 1.30 22.14 7.58
C GLY A 102 0.92 20.88 6.80
N PHE A 103 1.88 20.46 5.98
CA PHE A 103 1.86 19.23 5.19
C PHE A 103 2.73 18.22 5.94
N GLU A 104 2.17 17.07 6.34
CA GLU A 104 2.95 15.99 6.95
C GLU A 104 3.05 14.83 5.97
N SER A 105 4.26 14.36 5.71
CA SER A 105 4.50 13.15 4.93
C SER A 105 5.01 12.03 5.82
N TYR A 106 4.54 10.82 5.58
CA TYR A 106 4.88 9.61 6.32
C TYR A 106 5.57 8.64 5.38
N LYS A 107 6.66 8.04 5.85
CA LYS A 107 7.42 7.03 5.11
C LYS A 107 7.63 5.80 5.97
N ASP A 108 7.02 4.70 5.56
CA ASP A 108 7.21 3.39 6.16
C ASP A 108 8.01 2.48 5.24
N ILE A 109 8.94 1.73 5.81
CA ILE A 109 9.81 0.79 5.10
C ILE A 109 9.62 -0.59 5.69
N PHE A 110 9.13 -1.52 4.88
CA PHE A 110 8.89 -2.90 5.26
C PHE A 110 9.87 -3.85 4.60
N ARG A 111 10.31 -4.87 5.32
CA ARG A 111 11.12 -5.97 4.79
C ARG A 111 10.46 -7.31 5.06
N PHE A 112 10.49 -8.19 4.06
CA PHE A 112 10.16 -9.59 4.25
C PHE A 112 11.42 -10.36 4.66
N GLN A 113 11.38 -11.01 5.81
CA GLN A 113 12.47 -11.83 6.34
C GLN A 113 11.91 -12.88 7.28
N ASN A 114 12.57 -14.03 7.42
CA ASN A 114 12.11 -15.10 8.33
C ASN A 114 10.63 -15.47 8.12
N ASN A 115 10.21 -15.51 6.85
CA ASN A 115 8.84 -15.81 6.44
C ASN A 115 7.77 -14.83 7.01
N ASN A 116 8.15 -13.60 7.36
CA ASN A 116 7.23 -12.59 7.87
C ASN A 116 7.62 -11.15 7.46
N TRP A 117 6.68 -10.22 7.59
CA TRP A 117 6.86 -8.80 7.30
C TRP A 117 7.21 -8.03 8.55
N PHE A 118 8.22 -7.15 8.45
CA PHE A 118 8.68 -6.29 9.54
C PHE A 118 8.74 -4.85 9.08
N LEU A 119 8.26 -3.92 9.91
CA LEU A 119 8.56 -2.49 9.76
C LEU A 119 10.00 -2.27 10.25
N ILE A 120 10.86 -1.80 9.35
CA ILE A 120 12.29 -1.59 9.63
C ILE A 120 12.69 -0.11 9.60
N GLY A 121 11.77 0.78 9.23
CA GLY A 121 11.95 2.22 9.30
C GLY A 121 10.60 2.92 9.18
N ALA A 122 10.43 3.98 9.97
CA ALA A 122 9.27 4.86 9.93
C ALA A 122 9.77 6.30 10.14
N THR A 123 9.32 7.24 9.31
CA THR A 123 9.72 8.64 9.43
C THR A 123 8.57 9.56 9.08
N THR A 124 8.38 10.61 9.88
CA THR A 124 7.52 11.74 9.56
C THR A 124 8.39 12.88 9.03
N ILE A 125 8.02 13.43 7.89
CA ILE A 125 8.64 14.58 7.26
C ILE A 125 7.65 15.74 7.43
N SER A 126 8.06 16.73 8.22
CA SER A 126 7.33 17.96 8.53
C SER A 126 7.95 19.16 7.83
#